data_AF-A0A2N7W942-F1
#
_entry.id   AF-A0A2N7W942-F1
#
_cell.length_a   1.000
_cell.length_b   1.000
_cell.length_c   1.000
_cell.angle_alpha   90.00
_cell.angle_beta   90.00
_cell.angle_gamma   90.00
#
_symmetry.space_group_name_H-M   'P 1'
#
loop_
_entity.id
_entity.type
_entity.pdbx_description
1 polymer ?
#
loop_
_entity_poly.entity_id
_entity_poly.type
_entity_poly.pdbx_seq_one_letter_code
_entity_poly.pdbx_strand_id
1 'polypeptide(L)' 'MNLLKIARGLLVAAAALVSFGAVAEVAVPPLTARVTDQTGTLTPGQLAELEQTLQAFENKKGVQIAVLIVPSTLPEAIE' A
#
# COMPACT_ATOMS: atom_id res chain seq x y z
N MET A 1 18.10 46.98 -4.64
CA MET A 1 17.40 45.68 -4.66
C MET A 1 17.75 45.00 -5.99
N ASN A 2 18.67 44.03 -6.00
CA ASN A 2 19.17 43.48 -7.27
C ASN A 2 18.06 42.69 -7.97
N LEU A 3 17.63 43.14 -9.15
CA LEU A 3 16.58 42.53 -9.97
C LEU A 3 16.82 41.02 -10.20
N LEU A 4 18.09 40.62 -10.34
CA LEU A 4 18.50 39.23 -10.48
C LEU A 4 18.20 38.35 -9.25
N LYS A 5 18.19 38.92 -8.04
CA LYS A 5 17.85 38.18 -6.80
C LYS A 5 16.35 37.92 -6.71
N ILE A 6 15.52 38.87 -7.16
CA ILE A 6 14.07 38.73 -7.21
C ILE A 6 13.68 37.67 -8.24
N ALA A 7 14.26 37.73 -9.44
CA ALA A 7 13.99 36.76 -10.50
C ALA A 7 14.36 35.32 -10.07
N ARG A 8 15.50 35.14 -9.38
CA ARG A 8 15.89 33.85 -8.80
C ARG A 8 14.93 33.36 -7.72
N GLY A 9 14.49 34.25 -6.83
CA GLY A 9 13.51 33.91 -5.79
C GLY A 9 12.17 33.47 -6.38
N LEU A 10 11.69 34.17 -7.40
CA LEU A 10 10.46 33.80 -8.11
C LEU A 10 10.58 32.46 -8.84
N LEU A 11 11.73 32.18 -9.47
CA LEU A 11 11.97 30.92 -10.17
C LEU A 11 12.00 29.72 -9.22
N VAL A 12 12.60 29.85 -8.04
CA VAL A 12 12.60 28.79 -7.01
C VAL A 12 11.20 28.57 -6.44
N ALA A 13 10.45 29.65 -6.16
CA ALA A 13 9.08 29.56 -5.68
C ALA A 13 8.15 28.91 -6.72
N ALA A 14 8.32 29.23 -8.01
CA ALA A 14 7.59 28.59 -9.09
C ALA A 14 7.92 27.09 -9.20
N ALA A 15 9.18 26.69 -9.04
CA ALA A 15 9.60 25.29 -9.11
C ALA A 15 9.04 24.44 -7.95
N ALA A 16 8.92 25.00 -6.74
CA ALA A 16 8.34 24.31 -5.58
C ALA A 16 6.84 24.01 -5.74
N LEU A 17 6.12 24.82 -6.53
CA LEU A 17 4.70 24.64 -6.83
C LEU A 17 4.44 23.53 -7.86
N VAL A 18 5.47 23.00 -8.54
CA VAL A 18 5.33 21.93 -9.56
C VAL A 18 5.54 20.53 -8.96
N SER A 19 5.29 20.36 -7.67
CA SER A 19 5.35 19.05 -7.01
C SER A 19 4.19 18.17 -7.49
N PHE A 20 4.34 17.54 -8.66
CA PHE A 20 3.46 16.44 -9.08
C PHE A 20 3.58 15.33 -8.05
N GLY A 21 2.47 14.99 -7.40
CA GLY A 21 2.43 13.92 -6.41
C GLY A 21 2.95 12.62 -7.02
N ALA A 22 3.95 12.01 -6.39
CA ALA A 22 4.31 10.63 -6.69
C ALA A 22 3.13 9.73 -6.32
N VAL A 23 2.66 8.91 -7.26
CA VAL A 23 1.69 7.86 -6.94
C VAL A 23 2.46 6.81 -6.15
N ALA A 24 2.14 6.68 -4.87
CA ALA A 24 2.78 5.72 -3.97
C ALA A 24 2.10 4.36 -4.11
N GLU A 25 2.91 3.32 -4.15
CA GLU A 25 2.46 1.93 -4.17
C GLU A 25 1.58 1.62 -2.97
N VAL A 26 0.58 0.74 -3.17
CA VAL A 26 -0.26 0.26 -2.07
C VAL A 26 0.60 -0.47 -1.04
N ALA A 27 0.77 0.12 0.13
CA ALA A 27 1.65 -0.41 1.16
C ALA A 27 1.15 -1.77 1.68
N VAL A 28 2.04 -2.76 1.70
CA VAL A 28 1.78 -4.04 2.37
C VAL A 28 1.91 -3.83 3.89
N PRO A 29 0.85 -4.07 4.69
CA PRO A 29 0.91 -3.89 6.13
C PRO A 29 1.84 -4.91 6.79
N PRO A 30 2.38 -4.61 7.98
CA PRO A 30 3.10 -5.61 8.78
C PRO A 30 2.24 -6.85 9.00
N LEU A 31 2.86 -8.03 8.96
CA LEU A 31 2.15 -9.29 9.13
C LEU A 31 1.70 -9.49 10.58
N THR A 32 0.47 -9.08 10.87
CA THR A 32 -0.19 -9.24 12.18
C THR A 32 -1.16 -10.42 12.22
N ALA A 33 -1.64 -10.84 11.05
CA ALA A 33 -2.59 -11.93 10.84
C ALA A 33 -2.31 -12.61 9.49
N ARG A 34 -2.86 -13.81 9.25
CA ARG A 34 -2.70 -14.50 7.95
C ARG A 34 -3.63 -13.93 6.89
N VAL A 35 -4.75 -13.33 7.30
CA VAL A 35 -5.69 -12.67 6.39
C VAL A 35 -5.93 -11.23 6.85
N THR A 36 -5.73 -10.27 5.96
CA THR A 36 -6.09 -8.86 6.16
C THR A 36 -7.06 -8.45 5.07
N ASP A 37 -8.33 -8.24 5.43
CA ASP A 37 -9.38 -7.79 4.53
C ASP A 37 -9.72 -6.31 4.78
N GLN A 38 -9.26 -5.42 3.89
CA GLN A 38 -9.55 -3.98 3.96
C GLN A 38 -10.84 -3.58 3.25
N THR A 39 -11.49 -4.51 2.54
CA THR A 39 -12.70 -4.26 1.75
C THR A 39 -13.97 -4.74 2.46
N GLY A 40 -13.83 -5.58 3.49
CA GLY A 40 -14.97 -6.21 4.18
C GLY A 40 -15.70 -7.18 3.27
N THR A 41 -14.99 -7.79 2.32
CA THR A 41 -15.54 -8.76 1.37
C THR A 41 -15.85 -10.09 2.04
N LEU A 42 -15.06 -10.49 3.03
CA LEU A 42 -15.23 -11.74 3.75
C LEU A 42 -16.15 -11.54 4.96
N THR A 43 -17.09 -12.45 5.13
CA THR A 43 -17.82 -12.57 6.41
C THR A 43 -16.88 -13.03 7.52
N PRO A 44 -17.20 -12.79 8.80
CA PRO A 44 -16.38 -13.25 9.92
C PRO A 44 -16.11 -14.77 9.91
N GLY A 45 -17.09 -15.58 9.46
CA GLY A 45 -16.93 -17.03 9.34
C GLY A 45 -15.94 -17.42 8.24
N GLN A 46 -16.02 -16.78 7.06
CA GLN A 46 -15.08 -17.02 5.96
C GLN A 46 -13.66 -16.60 6.32
N LEU A 47 -13.52 -15.46 7.01
CA LEU A 47 -12.22 -15.00 7.49
C LEU A 47 -11.58 -16.01 8.45
N ALA A 48 -12.35 -16.54 9.41
CA ALA A 48 -11.87 -17.53 10.37
C ALA A 48 -11.50 -18.87 9.70
N GLU A 49 -12.30 -19.34 8.73
CA GLU A 49 -12.02 -20.56 7.99
C GLU A 49 -10.74 -20.44 7.15
N LEU A 50 -10.55 -19.30 6.49
CA LEU A 50 -9.34 -19.03 5.69
C LEU A 50 -8.10 -18.92 6.59
N GLU A 51 -8.17 -18.20 7.70
CA GLU A 51 -7.10 -18.14 8.71
C GLU A 51 -6.69 -19.55 9.18
N GLN A 52 -7.66 -20.40 9.54
CA GLN A 52 -7.39 -21.76 9.98
C GLN A 52 -6.72 -22.59 8.89
N THR A 53 -7.17 -22.44 7.64
CA THR A 53 -6.60 -23.15 6.49
C THR A 53 -5.13 -22.76 6.27
N LEU A 54 -4.83 -21.46 6.29
CA LEU A 54 -3.47 -20.94 6.11
C LEU A 54 -2.56 -21.35 7.27
N GLN A 55 -3.08 -21.34 8.51
CA GLN A 55 -2.35 -21.83 9.68
C GLN A 55 -2.03 -23.33 9.57
N ALA A 56 -2.99 -24.15 9.19
CA ALA A 56 -2.78 -25.57 9.00
C ALA A 56 -1.76 -25.85 7.90
N PHE A 57 -1.78 -25.07 6.81
CA PHE A 57 -0.78 -25.15 5.75
C PHE A 57 0.62 -24.82 6.26
N GLU A 58 0.77 -23.71 6.99
CA GLU A 58 2.04 -23.29 7.59
C GLU A 58 2.59 -24.36 8.53
N ASN A 59 1.76 -24.91 9.41
CA ASN A 59 2.17 -25.99 10.31
C ASN A 59 2.62 -27.25 9.55
N LYS A 60 1.98 -27.55 8.42
CA LYS A 60 2.27 -28.75 7.61
C LYS A 60 3.51 -28.60 6.74
N LYS A 61 3.78 -27.39 6.25
CA LYS A 61 4.81 -27.14 5.22
C LYS A 61 5.99 -26.32 5.72
N GLY A 62 5.86 -25.67 6.87
CA GLY A 62 6.83 -24.72 7.40
C GLY A 62 6.92 -23.42 6.61
N VAL A 63 5.96 -23.16 5.71
CA VAL A 63 5.92 -21.96 4.86
C VAL A 63 4.69 -21.14 5.21
N GLN A 64 4.89 -19.85 5.44
CA GLN A 64 3.83 -18.91 5.77
C GLN A 64 3.22 -18.31 4.50
N ILE A 65 1.89 -18.28 4.45
CA ILE A 65 1.11 -17.64 3.39
C ILE A 65 0.23 -16.57 4.03
N ALA A 66 0.28 -15.36 3.48
CA ALA A 66 -0.55 -14.23 3.87
C ALA A 66 -1.45 -13.81 2.71
N VAL A 67 -2.67 -13.38 3.04
CA VAL A 67 -3.64 -12.86 2.08
C VAL A 67 -4.01 -11.43 2.47
N LEU A 68 -3.81 -10.50 1.54
CA LEU A 68 -4.22 -9.11 1.68
C LEU A 68 -5.31 -8.82 0.63
N ILE A 69 -6.43 -8.28 1.07
CA ILE A 69 -7.51 -7.81 0.20
C ILE A 69 -7.55 -6.29 0.29
N VAL A 70 -7.34 -5.62 -0.85
CA VAL A 70 -7.35 -4.17 -1.00
C VAL A 70 -8.43 -3.73 -1.98
N PRO A 71 -8.95 -2.50 -1.86
CA PRO A 71 -9.98 -1.99 -2.77
C PRO A 71 -9.49 -1.82 -4.22
N SER A 72 -8.18 -1.62 -4.43
CA SER A 72 -7.55 -1.50 -5.74
C SER A 72 -6.05 -1.71 -5.61
N THR A 73 -5.41 -2.28 -6.63
CA THR A 73 -3.95 -2.28 -6.79
C THR A 73 -3.48 -1.16 -7.70
N LEU A 74 -4.37 -0.37 -8.31
CA LEU A 74 -3.95 0.67 -9.24
C LEU A 74 -3.09 1.73 -8.54
N PRO A 75 -2.02 2.19 -9.20
CA PRO A 75 -1.67 1.94 -10.61
C PRO A 75 -0.90 0.63 -10.87
N GLU A 76 -0.57 -0.14 -9.84
CA GLU A 76 0.18 -1.39 -9.96
C GLU A 76 -0.62 -2.53 -10.63
N ALA A 77 0.07 -3.30 -11.46
CA ALA A 77 -0.46 -4.52 -12.06
C ALA A 77 -0.44 -5.69 -11.06
N ILE A 78 -1.29 -6.68 -11.31
CA ILE A 78 -1.26 -7.98 -10.63
C ILE A 78 -0.53 -8.95 -11.56
N GLU A 79 0.45 -9.68 -11.03
CA GLU A 79 1.27 -10.68 -11.75
C GLU A 79 0.72 -12.11 -11.62
#